data_AF-A0A285G9G8-F1
#
_entry.id   AF-A0A285G9G8-F1
#
_cell.length_a   1.000
_cell.length_b   1.000
_cell.length_c   1.000
_cell.angle_alpha   90.00
_cell.angle_beta   90.00
_cell.angle_gamma   90.00
#
_symmetry.space_group_name_H-M   'P 1'
#
loop_
_entity.id
_entity.type
_entity.pdbx_description
1 polymer ?
#
loop_
_entity_poly.entity_id
_entity_poly.type
_entity_poly.pdbx_seq_one_letter_code
_entity_poly.pdbx_strand_id
1 'polypeptide(L)' 'MNMEFKHLLPKQKLDANGRIYIPSSIRKKLKIEEGSEALILFDEKEKKILIDFE' A
#
# COMPACT_ATOMS: atom_id res chain seq x y z
N MET A 1 0.01 -21.00 4.68
CA MET A 1 0.40 -20.33 5.94
C MET A 1 0.03 -18.85 5.80
N ASN A 2 -1.20 -18.49 6.18
CA ASN A 2 -1.70 -17.12 6.03
C ASN A 2 -1.19 -16.29 7.21
N MET A 3 -0.08 -15.57 7.02
CA MET A 3 0.33 -14.56 7.99
C MET A 3 -0.66 -13.39 7.89
N GLU A 4 -1.57 -13.30 8.85
CA GLU A 4 -2.39 -12.12 9.06
C GLU A 4 -1.49 -10.91 9.34
N PHE A 5 -1.37 -9.97 8.40
CA PHE A 5 -0.74 -8.66 8.60
C PHE A 5 -1.59 -7.72 9.49
N LYS A 6 -2.31 -8.25 10.49
CA LYS A 6 -3.37 -7.51 11.18
C LYS A 6 -2.89 -6.51 12.24
N HIS A 7 -1.62 -6.52 12.66
CA HIS A 7 -1.25 -5.83 13.90
C HIS A 7 -0.05 -4.90 13.91
N LEU A 8 0.58 -4.54 12.78
CA LEU A 8 1.83 -3.74 12.85
C LEU A 8 1.96 -2.53 11.92
N LEU A 9 0.96 -2.23 11.07
CA LEU A 9 1.06 -1.03 10.24
C LEU A 9 0.25 0.13 10.86
N PRO A 10 0.89 1.24 11.26
CA PRO A 10 0.17 2.39 11.76
C PRO A 10 -0.79 2.91 10.69
N LYS A 11 -2.03 3.19 11.10
CA LYS A 11 -3.05 3.81 10.24
C LYS A 11 -2.45 5.06 9.60
N GLN A 12 -2.40 5.09 8.27
CA GLN A 12 -1.95 6.27 7.53
C GLN A 12 -3.13 7.23 7.37
N LYS A 13 -2.85 8.53 7.45
CA LYS A 13 -3.83 9.56 7.13
C LYS A 13 -3.73 9.90 5.64
N LEU A 14 -4.88 10.17 5.03
CA LEU A 14 -4.93 10.85 3.74
C LEU A 14 -4.49 12.29 3.93
N ASP A 15 -3.73 12.82 2.98
CA ASP A 15 -3.49 14.26 2.91
C ASP A 15 -4.73 14.99 2.33
N ALA A 16 -4.66 16.32 2.26
CA ALA A 16 -5.75 17.15 1.73
C ALA A 16 -6.05 16.89 0.23
N ASN A 17 -5.12 16.25 -0.48
CA ASN A 17 -5.25 15.88 -1.89
C ASN A 17 -5.65 14.41 -2.08
N GLY A 18 -5.98 13.70 -0.99
CA GLY A 18 -6.35 12.29 -1.04
C GLY A 18 -5.18 11.33 -1.27
N ARG A 19 -3.93 11.76 -1.04
CA ARG A 19 -2.75 10.89 -1.18
C ARG A 19 -2.50 10.11 0.10
N ILE A 20 -2.01 8.88 -0.06
CA ILE A 20 -1.58 8.01 1.04
C ILE A 20 -0.06 7.87 0.99
N TYR A 21 0.59 8.13 2.11
CA TYR A 21 2.01 7.85 2.25
C TYR A 21 2.25 6.35 2.46
N ILE A 22 3.03 5.71 1.58
CA ILE A 22 3.48 4.33 1.75
C ILE A 22 4.66 4.35 2.73
N PRO A 23 4.62 3.68 3.90
CA PRO A 23 5.72 3.67 4.87
C PRO A 23 7.06 3.22 4.29
N SER A 24 8.16 3.76 4.84
CA SER A 24 9.52 3.47 4.37
C SER A 24 9.90 1.99 4.44
N SER A 25 9.37 1.25 5.42
CA SER A 25 9.56 -0.20 5.54
C SER A 25 8.95 -0.97 4.36
N ILE A 26 7.78 -0.55 3.89
CA ILE A 26 7.11 -1.14 2.72
C ILE A 26 7.84 -0.74 1.45
N ARG A 27 8.18 0.55 1.28
CA ARG A 27 8.93 1.01 0.10
C ARG A 27 10.26 0.29 -0.07
N LYS A 28 11.04 0.14 1.01
CA LYS A 28 12.32 -0.58 0.96
C LYS A 28 12.14 -2.06 0.62
N LYS A 29 11.11 -2.71 1.17
CA LYS A 29 10.84 -4.13 0.92
C LYS A 29 10.43 -4.39 -0.53
N LEU A 30 9.62 -3.49 -1.10
CA LEU A 30 9.10 -3.58 -2.46
C LEU A 30 9.96 -2.82 -3.48
N LYS A 31 11.09 -2.23 -3.06
CA LYS A 31 11.99 -1.43 -3.91
C LYS A 31 11.27 -0.34 -4.72
N ILE A 32 10.31 0.33 -4.10
CA ILE A 32 9.52 1.40 -4.73
C ILE A 32 10.38 2.67 -4.79
N GLU A 33 10.54 3.21 -5.98
CA GLU A 33 11.29 4.43 -6.26
C GLU A 33 10.37 5.50 -6.87
N GLU A 34 10.86 6.73 -6.95
CA GLU A 34 10.12 7.81 -7.63
C GLU A 34 10.04 7.50 -9.13
N GLY A 35 8.83 7.59 -9.70
CA GLY A 35 8.59 7.24 -11.10
C GLY A 35 8.27 5.77 -11.34
N SER A 36 8.31 4.90 -10.33
CA SER A 36 7.81 3.52 -10.45
C SER A 36 6.34 3.51 -10.86
N GLU A 37 6.01 2.69 -11.85
CA GLU A 37 4.63 2.41 -12.23
C GLU A 37 4.04 1.38 -11.25
N ALA A 38 2.73 1.46 -11.05
CA ALA A 38 2.02 0.54 -10.16
C ALA A 38 0.64 0.22 -10.72
N LEU A 39 0.27 -1.04 -10.62
CA LEU A 39 -1.09 -1.49 -10.92
C LEU A 39 -1.94 -1.31 -9.66
N ILE A 40 -3.00 -0.49 -9.77
CA ILE A 40 -3.96 -0.27 -8.68
C ILE A 40 -5.25 -1.01 -8.99
N LEU A 41 -5.65 -1.91 -8.09
CA LEU A 41 -6.86 -2.72 -8.20
C LEU A 41 -7.76 -2.46 -7.00
N PHE A 42 -9.07 -2.40 -7.24
CA PHE A 42 -10.06 -2.38 -6.18
C PHE A 42 -10.70 -3.76 -6.02
N ASP A 43 -10.46 -4.39 -4.87
CA ASP A 43 -11.15 -5.61 -4.49
C ASP A 43 -12.51 -5.24 -3.88
N GLU A 44 -13.56 -5.39 -4.69
CA GLU A 44 -14.93 -5.06 -4.27
C GLU A 44 -15.46 -5.94 -3.15
N LYS A 45 -15.00 -7.19 -3.05
CA LYS A 45 -15.47 -8.16 -2.06
C LYS A 45 -14.89 -7.82 -0.69
N GLU A 46 -13.59 -7.53 -0.65
CA GLU A 46 -12.88 -7.20 0.58
C GLU A 46 -12.92 -5.70 0.91
N LYS A 47 -13.42 -4.86 -0.02
CA LYS A 47 -13.41 -3.39 0.05
C LYS A 47 -12.00 -2.85 0.31
N LYS A 48 -11.02 -3.41 -0.39
CA LYS A 48 -9.59 -3.06 -0.25
C LYS A 48 -9.03 -2.54 -1.57
N ILE A 49 -8.04 -1.66 -1.46
CA ILE A 49 -7.17 -1.31 -2.59
C ILE A 49 -5.95 -2.23 -2.51
N LEU A 50 -5.67 -2.91 -3.62
CA LEU A 50 -4.45 -3.67 -3.85
C LEU A 50 -3.56 -2.83 -4.75
N ILE A 51 -2.28 -2.73 -4.39
CA ILE A 51 -1.28 -2.02 -5.16
C ILE A 51 -0.16 -3.01 -5.44
N ASP A 52 0.08 -3.26 -6.73
CA ASP A 52 1.17 -4.10 -7.21
C ASP A 52 2.22 -3.21 -7.88
N PHE A 53 3.49 -3.43 -7.53
CA PHE A 53 4.62 -2.66 -8.03
C PHE A 53 5.48 -3.60 -8.88
N GLU A 54 5.68 -3.25 -10.15
CA GLU A 54 6.55 -4.01 -11.09
C GLU A 54 8.05 -3.72 -10.86
#